data_AF-A0A357N7N9-F1
#
_entry.id   AF-A0A357N7N9-F1
#
_cell.length_a   1.000
_cell.length_b   1.000
_cell.length_c   1.000
_cell.angle_alpha   90.00
_cell.angle_beta   90.00
_cell.angle_gamma   90.00
#
_symmetry.space_group_name_H-M   'P 1'
#
loop_
_entity.id
_entity.type
_entity.pdbx_description
1 polymer ?
#
loop_
_entity_poly.entity_id
_entity_poly.type
_entity_poly.pdbx_seq_one_letter_code
_entity_poly.pdbx_strand_id
1 'polypeptide(L)'
;GITVHQPLRVQHYSVPGNCASAWMVDGTPADCVKLAVEALLPVKPDLVVSGINLGSNLGTDVLYSGTVSAAVEGVILGVPAVAVSLTEFNNADFT
;
A
#
# COMPACT_ATOMS: atom_id res chain seq x y z
N GLY A 1 9.90 -5.61 0.19
CA GLY A 1 10.96 -5.63 -0.84
C GLY A 1 10.81 -4.38 -1.69
N ILE A 2 11.87 -3.94 -2.39
CA ILE A 2 11.84 -2.75 -3.27
C ILE A 2 12.39 -3.11 -4.66
N THR A 3 11.92 -2.40 -5.69
CA THR A 3 12.36 -2.58 -7.07
C THR A 3 13.53 -1.65 -7.38
N VAL A 4 14.70 -2.21 -7.72
CA VAL A 4 15.93 -1.42 -7.95
C VAL A 4 16.58 -1.64 -9.32
N HIS A 5 16.21 -2.69 -10.05
CA HIS A 5 16.88 -3.11 -11.29
C HIS A 5 16.14 -2.73 -12.56
N GLN A 6 14.92 -2.21 -12.45
CA GLN A 6 14.10 -1.75 -13.57
C GLN A 6 13.38 -0.46 -13.19
N PRO A 7 13.11 0.43 -14.17
CA PRO A 7 12.34 1.63 -13.91
C PRO A 7 10.90 1.28 -13.53
N LEU A 8 10.37 2.00 -12.55
CA LEU A 8 8.96 1.97 -12.18
C LEU A 8 8.16 2.88 -13.10
N ARG A 9 6.97 2.42 -13.50
CA ARG A 9 5.96 3.15 -14.24
C ARG A 9 4.76 3.39 -13.35
N VAL A 10 4.18 4.57 -13.53
CA VAL A 10 2.99 5.01 -12.81
C VAL A 10 1.92 5.40 -13.81
N GLN A 11 0.69 5.00 -13.55
CA GLN A 11 -0.48 5.39 -14.34
C GLN A 11 -1.55 5.97 -13.43
N HIS A 12 -2.19 7.05 -13.85
CA HIS A 12 -3.38 7.55 -13.18
C HIS A 12 -4.54 6.57 -13.34
N TYR A 13 -5.26 6.33 -12.26
CA TYR A 13 -6.42 5.45 -12.21
C TYR A 13 -7.62 6.19 -11.64
N SER A 14 -8.80 5.96 -12.21
CA SER A 14 -10.07 6.46 -11.69
C SER A 14 -10.77 5.33 -10.95
N VAL A 15 -10.90 5.46 -9.63
CA VAL A 15 -11.58 4.47 -8.80
C VAL A 15 -13.09 4.61 -8.99
N PRO A 16 -13.81 3.58 -9.45
CA PRO A 16 -15.27 3.66 -9.62
C PRO A 16 -15.97 4.07 -8.32
N GLY A 17 -16.86 5.05 -8.39
CA GLY A 17 -17.62 5.53 -7.21
C GLY A 17 -16.81 6.37 -6.23
N ASN A 18 -15.55 6.72 -6.54
CA ASN A 18 -14.70 7.54 -5.69
C ASN A 18 -14.03 8.66 -6.50
N CYS A 19 -14.02 9.88 -5.96
CA CYS A 19 -13.36 11.04 -6.56
C CYS A 19 -11.89 11.22 -6.14
N ALA A 20 -11.34 10.29 -5.35
CA ALA A 20 -9.94 10.32 -4.92
C ALA A 20 -8.98 10.12 -6.11
N SER A 21 -7.86 10.83 -6.06
CA SER A 21 -6.74 10.58 -6.98
C SER A 21 -6.13 9.22 -6.67
N ALA A 22 -6.02 8.37 -7.68
CA ALA A 22 -5.39 7.06 -7.55
C ALA A 22 -4.33 6.84 -8.63
N TRP A 23 -3.34 6.03 -8.29
CA TRP A 23 -2.25 5.63 -9.16
C TRP A 23 -2.05 4.12 -9.10
N MET A 24 -1.73 3.54 -10.24
CA MET A 24 -1.24 2.18 -10.36
C MET A 24 0.27 2.22 -10.61
N VAL A 25 1.01 1.40 -9.89
CA VAL A 25 2.48 1.31 -9.98
C VAL A 25 2.86 -0.12 -10.35
N ASP A 26 3.76 -0.31 -11.32
CA ASP A 26 4.29 -1.62 -11.71
C ASP A 26 5.44 -2.10 -10.80
N GLY A 27 5.25 -1.94 -9.49
CA GLY A 27 6.24 -2.25 -8.45
C GLY A 27 5.64 -3.03 -7.29
N THR A 28 6.41 -3.14 -6.21
CA THR A 28 5.99 -3.75 -4.96
C THR A 28 5.12 -2.80 -4.12
N PRO A 29 4.40 -3.28 -3.10
CA PRO A 29 3.63 -2.40 -2.20
C PRO A 29 4.47 -1.33 -1.49
N ALA A 30 5.74 -1.61 -1.18
CA ALA A 30 6.67 -0.61 -0.64
C ALA A 30 7.04 0.44 -1.70
N ASP A 31 7.29 0.02 -2.94
CA ASP A 31 7.55 0.96 -4.05
C ASP A 31 6.36 1.91 -4.25
N CYS A 32 5.12 1.44 -4.10
CA CYS A 32 3.92 2.27 -4.16
C CYS A 32 3.94 3.39 -3.12
N VAL A 33 4.26 3.07 -1.85
CA VAL A 33 4.30 4.05 -0.77
C VAL A 33 5.44 5.03 -0.97
N LYS A 34 6.62 4.54 -1.37
CA LYS A 34 7.78 5.39 -1.61
C LYS A 34 7.53 6.39 -2.73
N LEU A 35 7.02 5.93 -3.88
CA LEU A 35 6.67 6.83 -4.98
C LEU A 35 5.56 7.82 -4.60
N ALA A 36 4.56 7.37 -3.84
CA ALA A 36 3.50 8.25 -3.37
C ALA A 36 4.06 9.42 -2.54
N VAL A 37 4.92 9.13 -1.56
CA VAL A 37 5.47 10.13 -0.64
C VAL A 37 6.53 11.02 -1.29
N GLU A 38 7.40 10.46 -2.13
CA GLU A 38 8.56 11.19 -2.67
C GLU A 38 8.29 11.87 -4.02
N ALA A 39 7.31 11.42 -4.80
CA ALA A 39 7.15 11.86 -6.19
C ALA A 39 5.72 12.17 -6.65
N LEU A 40 4.69 11.47 -6.15
CA LEU A 40 3.33 11.60 -6.69
C LEU A 40 2.46 12.58 -5.90
N LEU A 41 2.52 12.56 -4.58
CA LEU A 41 1.73 13.45 -3.75
C LEU A 41 2.38 14.84 -3.67
N PRO A 42 1.59 15.92 -3.78
CA PRO A 42 2.13 17.28 -3.72
C PRO A 42 2.62 17.67 -2.31
N VAL A 43 2.17 16.94 -1.29
CA VAL A 43 2.55 17.11 0.11
C VAL A 43 2.68 15.73 0.75
N LYS A 44 3.56 15.65 1.75
CA LYS A 44 3.74 14.44 2.56
C LYS A 44 2.42 14.08 3.25
N PRO A 45 1.96 12.82 3.17
CA PRO A 45 0.72 12.42 3.84
C PRO A 45 0.90 12.37 5.36
N ASP A 46 -0.20 12.58 6.08
CA ASP A 46 -0.23 12.48 7.56
C ASP A 46 -0.33 11.02 8.06
N LEU A 47 -0.82 10.10 7.21
CA LEU A 47 -1.03 8.69 7.53
C LEU A 47 -0.92 7.83 6.26
N VAL A 48 -0.29 6.67 6.38
CA VAL A 48 -0.34 5.59 5.37
C VAL A 48 -1.24 4.47 5.87
N VAL A 49 -2.26 4.13 5.08
CA VAL A 49 -3.12 2.96 5.34
C VAL A 49 -2.87 1.95 4.23
N SER A 50 -2.41 0.75 4.59
CA SER A 50 -2.26 -0.36 3.65
C SER A 50 -3.32 -1.42 3.91
N GLY A 51 -4.18 -1.69 2.92
CA GLY A 51 -5.27 -2.66 3.05
C GLY A 51 -6.51 -2.29 2.24
N ILE A 52 -7.67 -2.92 2.50
CA ILE A 52 -7.85 -4.05 3.42
C ILE A 52 -7.42 -5.35 2.71
N ASN A 53 -6.45 -6.07 3.27
CA ASN A 53 -6.07 -7.37 2.72
C ASN A 53 -7.17 -8.41 2.95
N LEU A 54 -7.53 -9.17 1.91
CA LEU A 54 -8.41 -10.33 2.04
C LEU A 54 -7.59 -11.52 2.56
N GLY A 55 -7.81 -11.89 3.82
CA GLY A 55 -7.05 -12.92 4.50
C GLY A 55 -6.15 -12.36 5.59
N SER A 56 -6.01 -13.14 6.65
CA SER A 56 -5.27 -12.80 7.85
C SER A 56 -3.74 -12.78 7.60
N ASN A 57 -3.06 -11.72 8.07
CA ASN A 57 -1.59 -11.62 8.11
C ASN A 57 -1.10 -11.83 9.55
N LEU A 58 -1.20 -13.06 10.09
CA LEU A 58 -0.82 -13.36 11.49
C LEU A 58 0.48 -14.18 11.57
N GLY A 59 1.28 -13.90 12.60
CA GLY A 59 2.53 -14.63 12.84
C GLY A 59 3.60 -14.33 11.80
N THR A 60 4.25 -15.36 11.27
CA THR A 60 5.37 -15.23 10.33
C THR A 60 4.96 -14.63 8.98
N ASP A 61 3.68 -14.71 8.63
CA ASP A 61 3.14 -14.16 7.37
C ASP A 61 3.29 -12.64 7.29
N VAL A 62 3.41 -11.96 8.44
CA VAL A 62 3.71 -10.53 8.54
C VAL A 62 5.02 -10.16 7.83
N LEU A 63 6.04 -11.04 7.89
CA LEU A 63 7.36 -10.76 7.31
C LEU A 63 7.36 -10.78 5.78
N TYR A 64 6.42 -11.49 5.17
CA TYR A 64 6.27 -11.62 3.71
C TYR A 64 5.06 -10.87 3.16
N SER A 65 4.25 -10.27 4.04
CA SER A 65 3.01 -9.58 3.66
C SER A 65 3.29 -8.27 2.94
N GLY A 66 2.74 -8.16 1.72
CA GLY A 66 2.75 -6.91 0.95
C GLY A 66 2.11 -5.76 1.71
N THR A 67 0.99 -6.01 2.39
CA THR A 67 0.25 -5.03 3.20
C THR A 67 1.11 -4.48 4.34
N VAL A 68 1.81 -5.36 5.05
CA VAL A 68 2.72 -4.95 6.13
C VAL A 68 3.91 -4.19 5.56
N SER A 69 4.51 -4.68 4.47
CA SER A 69 5.68 -4.04 3.86
C SER A 69 5.42 -2.60 3.42
N ALA A 70 4.22 -2.30 2.92
CA ALA A 70 3.81 -0.94 2.57
C ALA A 70 3.69 -0.04 3.82
N ALA A 71 3.06 -0.52 4.90
CA ALA A 71 2.97 0.25 6.14
C ALA A 71 4.35 0.51 6.76
N VAL A 72 5.24 -0.51 6.75
CA VAL A 72 6.63 -0.37 7.22
C VAL A 72 7.38 0.70 6.42
N GLU A 73 7.23 0.72 5.08
CA GLU A 73 7.85 1.76 4.25
C GLU A 73 7.36 3.16 4.63
N GLY A 74 6.07 3.32 4.93
CA GLY A 74 5.51 4.58 5.45
C GLY A 74 6.22 5.04 6.73
N VAL A 75 6.42 4.12 7.69
CA VAL A 75 7.14 4.41 8.94
C VAL A 75 8.60 4.79 8.67
N ILE A 76 9.29 4.10 7.76
CA ILE A 76 10.68 4.41 7.36
C ILE A 76 10.78 5.83 6.79
N LEU A 77 9.78 6.25 6.01
CA LEU A 77 9.69 7.60 5.45
C LEU A 77 9.21 8.65 6.47
N GLY A 78 9.01 8.26 7.74
CA GLY A 78 8.57 9.13 8.82
C GLY A 78 7.12 9.57 8.69
N VAL A 79 6.25 8.72 8.13
CA VAL A 79 4.79 8.86 8.13
C VAL A 79 4.21 7.79 9.07
N PRO A 80 3.33 8.15 10.01
CA PRO A 80 2.55 7.15 10.75
C PRO A 80 1.86 6.17 9.80
N ALA A 81 1.83 4.87 10.10
CA ALA A 81 1.25 3.89 9.19
C ALA A 81 0.54 2.74 9.90
N VAL A 82 -0.47 2.19 9.21
CA VAL A 82 -1.24 1.03 9.66
C VAL A 82 -1.45 0.04 8.51
N ALA A 83 -1.32 -1.24 8.82
CA ALA A 83 -1.69 -2.35 7.93
C ALA A 83 -3.00 -2.97 8.42
N VAL A 84 -4.00 -3.05 7.54
CA VAL A 84 -5.35 -3.55 7.87
C VAL A 84 -5.63 -4.80 7.03
N SER A 85 -6.09 -5.87 7.70
CA SER A 85 -6.41 -7.14 7.06
C SER A 85 -7.71 -7.68 7.62
N LEU A 86 -8.55 -8.24 6.75
CA LEU A 86 -9.77 -8.94 7.14
C LEU A 86 -9.41 -10.38 7.48
N THR A 87 -9.75 -10.83 8.69
CA THR A 87 -9.53 -12.21 9.16
C THR A 87 -10.62 -13.15 8.64
N GLU A 88 -10.92 -13.09 7.35
CA GLU A 88 -11.90 -13.93 6.65
C GLU A 88 -11.31 -14.27 5.28
N PHE A 89 -11.38 -15.53 4.88
CA PHE A 89 -10.77 -16.00 3.63
C PHE A 89 -11.81 -16.38 2.57
N ASN A 90 -13.06 -16.66 2.97
CA ASN A 90 -14.04 -17.31 2.09
C ASN A 90 -15.30 -16.47 1.83
N ASN A 91 -15.64 -15.53 2.70
CA ASN A 91 -16.90 -14.77 2.59
C ASN A 91 -16.71 -13.33 3.06
N ALA A 92 -15.88 -12.58 2.33
CA ALA A 92 -15.57 -11.22 2.71
C ALA A 92 -16.68 -10.23 2.31
N ASP A 93 -17.20 -9.55 3.33
CA ASP A 93 -18.05 -8.38 3.19
C ASP A 93 -17.18 -7.12 3.41
N PHE A 94 -17.10 -6.27 2.39
CA PHE A 94 -16.35 -5.00 2.43
C PHE A 94 -17.28 -3.77 2.42
N THR A 95 -18.57 -4.00 2.61
CA THR A 95 -19.64 -3.00 2.56
C THR A 95 -19.84 -2.34 3.91
#